data_AF-A0A928UL05-F1
#
_entry.id   AF-A0A928UL05-F1
#
_cell.length_a   1.000
_cell.length_b   1.000
_cell.length_c   1.000
_cell.angle_alpha   90.00
_cell.angle_beta   90.00
_cell.angle_gamma   90.00
#
_symmetry.space_group_name_H-M   'P 1'
#
loop_
_entity.id
_entity.type
_entity.pdbx_description
1 polymer ?
#
loop_
_entity_poly.entity_id
_entity_poly.type
_entity_poly.pdbx_seq_one_letter_code
_entity_poly.pdbx_strand_id
1 'polypeptide(L)' 'GLMPPDTFKNILDLYFGGDMEASVGLAGQTAGLIKAVEPVQTIIDNMVAEFHTITSRLGQLGSGKSF' A
#
# COMPACT_ATOMS: atom_id res chain seq x y z
N GLY A 1 -15.89 -18.00 0.61
CA GLY A 1 -16.03 -18.28 -0.82
C GLY A 1 -14.78 -19.00 -1.28
N LEU A 2 -14.93 -20.11 -1.98
CA LEU A 2 -13.78 -20.84 -2.53
C LEU A 2 -13.35 -20.14 -3.82
N MET A 3 -12.06 -19.87 -3.95
CA MET A 3 -11.48 -19.35 -5.19
C MET A 3 -11.26 -20.53 -6.15
N PRO A 4 -11.76 -20.49 -7.40
CA PRO A 4 -11.51 -21.54 -8.39
C PRO A 4 -10.01 -21.79 -8.60
N PRO A 5 -9.58 -23.02 -8.95
CA PRO A 5 -8.16 -23.33 -9.19
C PRO A 5 -7.55 -22.50 -10.33
N ASP A 6 -8.38 -22.07 -11.29
CA ASP A 6 -7.93 -21.34 -12.48
C ASP A 6 -7.92 -19.81 -12.29
N THR A 7 -8.19 -19.29 -11.08
CA THR A 7 -8.32 -17.84 -10.84
C THR A 7 -7.10 -17.01 -11.25
N PHE A 8 -5.89 -17.58 -11.16
CA PHE A 8 -4.65 -16.89 -11.52
C PHE A 8 -4.12 -17.28 -12.90
N LYS A 9 -4.91 -18.00 -13.71
CA LYS A 9 -4.57 -18.26 -15.10
C LYS A 9 -4.34 -16.92 -15.82
N ASN A 10 -3.30 -16.86 -16.66
CA ASN A 10 -2.94 -15.70 -17.48
C ASN A 10 -2.64 -14.40 -16.68
N ILE A 11 -2.23 -14.50 -15.41
CA ILE A 11 -1.95 -13.32 -14.56
C ILE A 11 -0.86 -12.39 -15.13
N LEU A 12 0.07 -12.91 -15.94
CA LEU A 12 1.11 -12.11 -16.59
C LEU A 12 0.53 -11.19 -17.68
N ASP A 13 -0.51 -11.63 -18.40
CA ASP A 13 -1.17 -10.84 -19.43
C ASP A 13 -1.89 -9.63 -18.80
N LEU A 14 -2.37 -9.77 -17.56
CA LEU A 14 -2.89 -8.65 -16.78
C LEU A 14 -1.79 -7.68 -16.33
N TYR A 15 -0.73 -8.14 -15.66
CA TYR A 15 0.29 -7.24 -15.08
C TYR A 15 1.25 -6.62 -16.10
N PHE A 16 1.62 -7.38 -17.13
CA PHE A 16 2.64 -6.98 -18.11
C PHE A 16 2.06 -6.74 -19.50
N GLY A 17 0.93 -7.38 -19.83
CA GLY A 17 0.20 -7.16 -21.08
C GLY A 17 -0.87 -6.07 -20.99
N GLY A 18 -1.33 -5.71 -19.78
CA GLY A 18 -2.36 -4.70 -19.55
C GLY A 18 -3.79 -5.15 -19.85
N ASP A 19 -4.03 -6.44 -20.06
CA ASP A 19 -5.38 -6.99 -20.25
C ASP A 19 -6.07 -7.17 -18.89
N MET A 20 -6.91 -6.19 -18.53
CA MET A 20 -7.63 -6.16 -17.26
C MET A 20 -8.66 -7.29 -17.09
N GLU A 21 -8.98 -8.03 -18.16
CA GLU A 21 -9.93 -9.15 -18.16
C GLU A 21 -9.23 -10.51 -18.22
N ALA A 22 -7.90 -10.56 -18.37
CA ALA A 22 -7.16 -11.81 -18.50
C ALA A 22 -7.08 -12.63 -17.20
N SER A 23 -7.18 -11.98 -16.04
CA SER A 23 -7.03 -12.62 -14.73
C SER A 23 -7.59 -11.73 -13.60
N VAL A 24 -7.42 -12.16 -12.35
CA VAL A 24 -7.75 -11.33 -11.17
C VAL A 24 -6.55 -10.49 -10.74
N GLY A 25 -6.74 -9.16 -10.69
CA GLY A 25 -5.75 -8.23 -10.12
C GLY A 25 -5.62 -8.39 -8.60
N LEU A 26 -4.39 -8.45 -8.10
CA LEU A 26 -4.11 -8.55 -6.67
C LEU A 26 -3.88 -7.16 -6.10
N ALA A 27 -4.87 -6.66 -5.38
CA ALA A 27 -4.76 -5.42 -4.63
C ALA A 27 -5.40 -5.57 -3.24
N GLY A 28 -4.71 -5.06 -2.22
CA GLY A 28 -5.29 -4.91 -0.89
C GLY A 28 -6.13 -3.63 -0.79
N GLN A 29 -6.92 -3.51 0.27
CA GLN A 29 -7.69 -2.29 0.56
C GLN A 29 -6.80 -1.04 0.67
N THR A 30 -5.54 -1.22 1.06
CA THR A 30 -4.53 -0.15 1.13
C THR A 30 -4.28 0.54 -0.20
N ALA A 31 -4.58 -0.10 -1.34
CA ALA A 31 -4.48 0.55 -2.65
C ALA A 31 -5.34 1.83 -2.74
N GLY A 32 -6.44 1.93 -1.98
CA GLY A 32 -7.25 3.15 -1.89
C GLY A 32 -6.54 4.36 -1.26
N LEU A 33 -5.43 4.13 -0.53
CA LEU A 33 -4.60 5.16 0.08
C LEU A 33 -3.49 5.66 -0.86
N ILE A 34 -3.15 4.91 -1.91
CA ILE A 34 -2.08 5.26 -2.87
C ILE A 34 -2.66 6.19 -3.94
N LYS A 35 -2.04 7.37 -4.14
CA LYS A 35 -2.54 8.42 -5.04
C LYS A 35 -1.63 8.74 -6.22
N ALA A 36 -0.39 8.27 -6.20
CA ALA A 36 0.60 8.54 -7.24
C ALA A 36 1.58 7.36 -7.38
N VAL A 37 2.23 7.29 -8.55
CA VAL A 37 3.39 6.43 -8.80
C VAL A 37 4.64 7.24 -8.50
N GLU A 38 5.48 6.74 -7.61
CA GLU A 38 6.69 7.44 -7.16
C GLU A 38 7.92 6.53 -7.24
N PRO A 39 9.14 7.09 -7.33
CA PRO A 39 10.36 6.31 -7.16
C PRO A 39 10.39 5.60 -5.80
N VAL A 40 10.91 4.37 -5.78
CA VAL A 40 11.00 3.56 -4.55
C VAL A 40 11.71 4.29 -3.42
N GLN A 41 12.79 5.03 -3.75
CA GLN A 41 13.52 5.84 -2.77
C GLN A 41 12.62 6.88 -2.10
N THR A 42 11.85 7.64 -2.89
CA THR A 42 10.92 8.65 -2.41
C THR A 42 9.87 8.05 -1.48
N ILE A 43 9.30 6.89 -1.84
CA ILE A 43 8.32 6.19 -1.00
C ILE A 43 8.93 5.87 0.36
N ILE A 44 10.12 5.28 0.39
CA ILE A 44 10.76 4.86 1.64
C ILE A 44 11.13 6.07 2.50
N ASP A 45 11.74 7.10 1.91
CA ASP A 45 12.18 8.31 2.62
C ASP A 45 11.00 9.04 3.25
N ASN A 46 9.92 9.23 2.50
CA ASN A 46 8.72 9.89 2.99
C ASN A 46 8.07 9.10 4.13
N MET A 47 7.93 7.78 3.97
CA MET A 47 7.32 6.93 5.00
C MET A 47 8.10 6.97 6.32
N VAL A 48 9.45 6.94 6.27
CA VAL A 48 10.29 7.02 7.47
C VAL A 48 10.21 8.41 8.10
N ALA A 49 10.26 9.48 7.30
CA ALA A 49 10.15 10.85 7.79
C ALA A 49 8.78 11.13 8.45
N GLU A 50 7.68 10.68 7.83
CA GLU A 50 6.33 10.80 8.37
C GLU A 50 6.15 9.99 9.66
N PHE A 51 6.70 8.77 9.71
CA PHE A 51 6.71 7.96 10.94
C PHE A 51 7.35 8.72 12.11
N HIS A 52 8.54 9.30 11.91
CA HIS A 52 9.22 10.08 12.95
C HIS A 52 8.45 11.35 13.34
N THR A 53 7.83 12.02 12.36
CA THR A 53 6.98 13.20 12.60
C THR A 53 5.78 12.84 13.48
N ILE A 54 5.07 11.76 13.15
CA ILE A 54 3.87 11.33 13.88
C ILE A 54 4.24 10.85 15.28
N THR A 55 5.28 10.04 15.43
CA THR A 55 5.70 9.51 16.73
C THR A 55 6.18 10.62 17.67
N SER A 56 6.91 11.61 17.16
CA SER A 56 7.32 12.78 17.94
C SER A 56 6.11 13.57 18.45
N ARG A 57 5.11 13.80 17.58
CA ARG A 57 3.85 14.47 17.95
C ARG A 57 3.09 13.68 19.02
N LEU A 58 2.98 12.37 18.87
CA LEU A 58 2.32 11.50 19.85
C LEU A 58 3.06 11.52 21.20
N GLY A 59 4.39 11.51 21.18
CA GLY A 59 5.21 11.65 22.38
C GLY A 59 4.93 12.94 23.14
N GLN A 60 4.89 14.08 22.43
CA GLN A 60 4.56 15.39 23.03
C GLN A 60 3.16 15.40 23.66
N LEU A 61 2.16 14.83 22.98
CA LEU A 61 0.79 14.72 23.50
C LEU A 61 0.72 13.82 24.73
N GLY A 62 1.53 12.77 24.78
CA GLY A 62 1.66 11.89 25.95
C GLY A 62 2.28 12.60 27.14
N SER A 63 3.37 13.34 26.94
CA SER A 63 4.05 14.10 28.00
C SER A 63 3.23 15.27 28.55
N GLY A 64 2.38 15.89 27.72
CA GLY A 64 1.53 17.01 28.12
C GLY A 64 0.33 16.62 29.00
N LYS A 65 -0.04 15.34 29.05
CA LYS A 65 -1.05 14.81 29.98
C LYS A 65 -0.35 14.27 31.22
N SER A 66 0.04 15.15 32.15
CA SER A 66 0.33 14.70 33.51
C SER A 66 -0.99 14.33 34.18
N PHE A 67 -1.08 13.11 34.70
CA PHE A 67 -2.11 12.74 35.67
C PHE A 67 -1.82 13.40 37.03
#